data_AF-A0A833HG87-F1
#
_entry.id   AF-A0A833HG87-F1
#
_cell.length_a   1.000
_cell.length_b   1.000
_cell.length_c   1.000
_cell.angle_alpha   90.00
_cell.angle_beta   90.00
_cell.angle_gamma   90.00
#
_symmetry.space_group_name_H-M   'P 1'
#
loop_
_entity.id
_entity.type
_entity.pdbx_description
1 polymer ?
#
loop_
_entity_poly.entity_id
_entity_poly.type
_entity_poly.pdbx_seq_one_letter_code
_entity_poly.pdbx_strand_id
1 'polypeptide(L)'
;MLGHELGREVPLVLGGDAGGDVGATGALVGVIDLLYRDPATGEVVVADYKTDEVRSEGEAAERVAHHAPQLRLYGEAVRAALGLERVPRLELWLLALDRVEVIPFAAPAAR
;
A
#
# COMPACT_ATOMS: atom_id res chain seq x y z
N MET A 1 23.76 4.88 -8.47
CA MET A 1 22.63 4.56 -7.57
C MET A 1 22.02 3.27 -8.09
N LEU A 2 21.96 2.22 -7.28
CA LEU A 2 21.28 0.99 -7.68
C LEU A 2 19.78 1.32 -7.86
N GLY A 3 19.29 1.22 -9.09
CA GLY A 3 18.00 1.76 -9.56
C GLY A 3 16.77 0.99 -9.09
N HIS A 4 16.74 0.61 -7.80
CA HIS A 4 15.67 -0.16 -7.18
C HIS A 4 14.66 0.73 -6.45
N GLU A 5 15.08 1.87 -5.90
CA GLU A 5 14.13 2.84 -5.33
C GLU A 5 13.40 3.56 -6.48
N LEU A 6 12.07 3.53 -6.46
CA LEU A 6 11.21 4.24 -7.42
C LEU A 6 10.70 5.57 -6.82
N GLY A 7 10.54 5.63 -5.50
CA GLY A 7 10.24 6.85 -4.77
C GLY A 7 10.04 6.60 -3.28
N ARG A 8 10.18 7.66 -2.49
CA ARG A 8 9.94 7.68 -1.04
C ARG A 8 9.02 8.84 -0.71
N GLU A 9 8.15 8.65 0.29
CA GLU A 9 7.12 9.62 0.66
C GLU A 9 6.30 10.09 -0.55
N VAL A 10 5.87 9.13 -1.38
CA VAL A 10 5.20 9.41 -2.65
C VAL A 10 3.79 9.92 -2.38
N PRO A 11 3.46 11.16 -2.74
CA PRO A 11 2.11 11.69 -2.53
C PRO A 11 1.10 10.93 -3.39
N LEU A 12 -0.05 10.59 -2.80
CA LEU A 12 -1.16 9.95 -3.46
C LEU A 12 -2.40 10.82 -3.37
N VAL A 13 -3.06 11.04 -4.51
CA VAL A 13 -4.36 11.70 -4.59
C VAL A 13 -5.29 10.81 -5.41
N LEU A 14 -6.37 10.36 -4.79
CA LEU A 14 -7.43 9.59 -5.43
C LEU A 14 -8.71 10.42 -5.46
N GLY A 15 -9.36 10.50 -6.62
CA GLY A 15 -10.69 11.11 -6.71
C GLY A 15 -11.69 10.32 -5.87
N GLY A 16 -12.58 11.03 -5.16
CA GLY A 16 -13.70 10.42 -4.44
C GLY A 16 -14.76 9.86 -5.39
N ASP A 17 -15.61 8.98 -4.86
CA ASP A 17 -16.72 8.38 -5.61
C ASP A 17 -17.64 9.48 -6.17
N ALA A 18 -17.74 9.57 -7.50
CA ALA A 18 -18.73 10.40 -8.18
C ALA A 18 -20.10 9.70 -8.11
N GLY A 19 -20.74 9.78 -6.95
CA GLY A 19 -22.13 9.36 -6.78
C GLY A 19 -23.08 10.34 -7.48
N GLY A 20 -23.13 10.32 -8.82
CA GLY A 20 -24.06 11.09 -9.64
C GLY A 20 -23.39 11.89 -10.78
N ASP A 21 -24.21 12.42 -11.70
CA ASP A 21 -23.84 13.21 -12.91
C ASP A 21 -23.04 14.51 -12.64
N VAL A 22 -22.63 14.75 -11.40
CA VAL A 22 -21.77 15.85 -10.98
C VAL A 22 -20.49 15.21 -10.46
N GLY A 23 -19.36 15.47 -11.13
CA GLY A 23 -18.08 14.77 -10.93
C GLY A 23 -17.56 14.76 -9.49
N ALA A 24 -16.47 14.01 -9.26
CA ALA A 24 -15.90 13.75 -7.93
C ALA A 24 -15.87 14.99 -7.02
N THR A 25 -16.68 14.97 -5.96
CA THR A 25 -16.83 16.09 -5.01
C THR A 25 -15.85 16.02 -3.84
N GLY A 26 -14.94 15.05 -3.82
CA GLY A 26 -13.91 14.89 -2.80
C GLY A 26 -12.67 14.18 -3.33
N ALA A 27 -11.64 14.08 -2.49
CA ALA A 27 -10.45 13.32 -2.76
C ALA A 27 -9.95 12.63 -1.48
N LEU A 28 -9.40 11.43 -1.64
CA LEU A 28 -8.57 10.79 -0.63
C LEU A 28 -7.12 11.17 -0.91
N VAL A 29 -6.45 11.74 0.09
CA VAL A 29 -5.05 12.11 0.01
C VAL A 29 -4.27 11.25 0.99
N GLY A 30 -3.15 10.71 0.53
CA GLY A 30 -2.27 9.87 1.34
C GLY A 30 -0.81 10.03 0.91
N VAL A 31 0.06 9.32 1.60
CA VAL A 31 1.49 9.23 1.27
C VAL A 31 1.88 7.77 1.36
N ILE A 32 2.57 7.28 0.33
CA ILE A 32 3.18 5.96 0.31
C ILE A 32 4.61 6.12 0.84
N ASP A 33 4.97 5.42 1.90
CA ASP A 33 6.28 5.57 2.52
C ASP A 33 7.41 5.19 1.57
N LEU A 34 7.30 4.02 0.91
CA LEU A 34 8.29 3.56 -0.06
C LEU A 34 7.65 2.81 -1.24
N LEU A 35 8.09 3.17 -2.44
CA LEU A 35 7.84 2.44 -3.67
C LEU A 35 9.19 1.99 -4.23
N TYR A 36 9.38 0.70 -4.43
CA TYR A 36 10.63 0.15 -4.95
C TYR A 36 10.39 -1.01 -5.92
N ARG A 37 11.44 -1.36 -6.66
CA ARG A 37 11.53 -2.54 -7.49
C ARG A 37 12.43 -3.54 -6.78
N ASP A 38 11.87 -4.70 -6.42
CA ASP A 38 12.62 -5.77 -5.79
C ASP A 38 13.82 -6.16 -6.68
N PRO A 39 15.06 -6.09 -6.19
CA PRO A 39 16.24 -6.40 -6.99
C PRO A 39 16.35 -7.88 -7.37
N ALA A 40 15.74 -8.78 -6.61
CA ALA A 40 15.78 -10.22 -6.85
C ALA A 40 14.69 -10.68 -7.83
N THR A 41 13.48 -10.12 -7.71
CA THR A 41 12.32 -10.56 -8.52
C THR A 41 11.96 -9.59 -9.65
N GLY A 42 12.39 -8.33 -9.57
CA GLY A 42 11.98 -7.27 -10.47
C GLY A 42 10.56 -6.76 -10.24
N GLU A 43 9.83 -7.29 -9.25
CA GLU A 43 8.46 -6.88 -8.95
C GLU A 43 8.42 -5.46 -8.36
N VAL A 44 7.36 -4.70 -8.68
CA VAL A 44 7.08 -3.44 -7.98
C VAL A 44 6.51 -3.77 -6.61
N VAL A 45 6.98 -3.04 -5.60
CA VAL A 45 6.61 -3.24 -4.20
C VAL A 45 6.21 -1.90 -3.58
N VAL A 46 5.06 -1.91 -2.92
CA VAL A 46 4.59 -0.83 -2.04
C VAL A 46 4.88 -1.26 -0.61
N ALA A 47 5.74 -0.53 0.07
CA ALA A 47 6.09 -0.76 1.47
C ALA A 47 5.65 0.42 2.35
N ASP A 48 5.12 0.08 3.52
CA ASP A 48 4.65 1.02 4.54
C ASP A 48 5.25 0.62 5.90
N TYR A 49 5.76 1.61 6.62
CA TYR A 49 6.46 1.40 7.88
C TYR A 49 5.54 1.67 9.06
N LYS A 50 5.52 0.74 10.02
CA LYS A 50 4.76 0.89 11.26
C LYS A 50 5.67 0.74 12.47
N THR A 51 5.61 1.77 13.31
CA THR A 51 6.37 1.88 14.56
C THR A 51 5.53 1.49 15.78
N ASP A 52 4.31 0.97 15.58
CA ASP A 52 3.44 0.52 16.65
C ASP A 52 4.18 -0.41 17.61
N GLU A 53 4.01 -0.20 18.92
CA GLU A 53 4.44 -1.20 19.90
C GLU A 53 3.53 -2.43 19.76
N VAL A 54 4.13 -3.56 19.42
CA VAL A 54 3.47 -4.85 19.30
C VAL A 54 4.15 -5.81 20.27
N ARG A 55 3.39 -6.33 21.22
CA ARG A 55 3.90 -7.11 22.36
C ARG A 55 3.55 -8.60 22.27
N SER A 56 2.77 -8.99 21.27
CA SER A 56 2.41 -10.39 21.01
C SER A 56 2.09 -10.64 19.54
N GLU A 57 2.11 -11.93 19.13
CA GLU A 57 1.68 -12.34 17.80
C GLU A 57 0.21 -12.00 17.50
N GLY A 58 -0.65 -12.03 18.53
CA GLY A 58 -2.05 -11.63 18.38
C GLY A 58 -2.20 -10.15 18.03
N GLU A 59 -1.46 -9.28 18.72
CA GLU A 59 -1.42 -7.86 18.41
C GLU A 59 -0.84 -7.59 17.01
N ALA A 60 0.16 -8.37 16.57
CA ALA A 60 0.73 -8.25 15.22
C ALA A 60 -0.33 -8.52 14.15
N ALA A 61 -1.12 -9.59 14.31
CA ALA A 61 -2.20 -9.92 13.40
C ALA A 61 -3.29 -8.84 13.35
N GLU A 62 -3.63 -8.23 14.49
CA GLU A 62 -4.56 -7.11 14.56
C GLU A 62 -4.05 -5.86 13.83
N ARG A 63 -2.76 -5.53 13.96
CA ARG A 63 -2.13 -4.42 13.23
C ARG A 63 -2.16 -4.66 11.72
N VAL A 64 -1.80 -5.87 11.30
CA VAL A 64 -1.88 -6.28 9.89
C VAL A 64 -3.31 -6.10 9.35
N ALA A 65 -4.32 -6.58 10.08
CA ALA A 65 -5.71 -6.44 9.69
C ALA A 65 -6.18 -4.97 9.62
N HIS A 66 -5.71 -4.13 10.55
CA HIS A 66 -6.03 -2.71 10.59
C HIS A 66 -5.47 -1.93 9.39
N HIS A 67 -4.22 -2.19 9.00
CA HIS A 67 -3.54 -1.45 7.92
C HIS A 67 -3.76 -2.04 6.52
N ALA A 68 -4.14 -3.32 6.42
CA ALA A 68 -4.31 -3.99 5.13
C ALA A 68 -5.26 -3.26 4.14
N PRO A 69 -6.43 -2.71 4.54
CA PRO A 69 -7.30 -1.98 3.61
C PRO A 69 -6.62 -0.77 2.96
N GLN A 70 -5.81 -0.03 3.73
CA GLN A 70 -5.07 1.14 3.23
C GLN A 70 -3.98 0.72 2.24
N LEU A 71 -3.18 -0.29 2.59
CA LEU A 71 -2.14 -0.80 1.69
C LEU A 71 -2.72 -1.32 0.38
N ARG A 72 -3.90 -1.95 0.41
CA ARG A 72 -4.61 -2.39 -0.81
C ARG A 72 -5.04 -1.21 -1.68
N LEU A 73 -5.51 -0.11 -1.08
CA LEU A 73 -5.84 1.11 -1.81
C LEU A 73 -4.60 1.70 -2.50
N TYR A 74 -3.47 1.74 -1.80
CA TYR A 74 -2.19 2.19 -2.38
C TYR A 74 -1.72 1.28 -3.50
N GLY A 75 -1.83 -0.04 -3.32
CA GLY A 75 -1.52 -1.02 -4.35
C GLY A 75 -2.31 -0.81 -5.63
N GLU A 76 -3.62 -0.62 -5.52
CA GLU A 76 -4.49 -0.34 -6.67
C GLU A 76 -4.17 1.00 -7.34
N ALA A 77 -3.91 2.04 -6.54
CA ALA A 77 -3.50 3.33 -7.07
C ALA A 77 -2.20 3.25 -7.88
N VAL A 78 -1.19 2.55 -7.35
CA VAL A 78 0.10 2.37 -8.02
C VAL A 78 -0.06 1.51 -9.27
N ARG A 79 -0.85 0.43 -9.21
CA ARG A 79 -1.16 -0.39 -10.38
C ARG A 79 -1.75 0.47 -11.50
N ALA A 80 -2.75 1.28 -11.19
CA ALA A 80 -3.41 2.15 -12.17
C ALA A 80 -2.46 3.24 -12.70
N ALA A 81 -1.73 3.93 -11.81
CA ALA A 81 -0.84 5.04 -12.18
C ALA A 81 0.34 4.61 -13.05
N LEU A 82 0.87 3.40 -12.82
CA LEU A 82 2.02 2.86 -13.57
C LEU A 82 1.61 1.91 -14.71
N GLY A 83 0.31 1.65 -14.90
CA GLY A 83 -0.19 0.74 -15.93
C GLY A 83 0.27 -0.71 -15.74
N LEU A 84 0.37 -1.17 -14.49
CA LEU A 84 0.80 -2.55 -14.19
C LEU A 84 -0.32 -3.55 -14.46
N GLU A 85 0.04 -4.74 -14.97
CA GLU A 85 -0.91 -5.83 -15.22
C GLU A 85 -1.51 -6.41 -13.93
N ARG A 86 -0.75 -6.36 -12.84
CA ARG A 86 -1.14 -6.88 -11.52
C ARG A 86 -0.82 -5.86 -10.44
N VAL A 87 -1.52 -5.96 -9.31
CA VAL A 87 -1.21 -5.16 -8.12
C VAL A 87 0.23 -5.45 -7.67
N PRO A 88 1.00 -4.41 -7.30
CA PRO A 88 2.31 -4.57 -6.65
C PRO A 88 2.27 -5.51 -5.45
N ARG A 89 3.43 -6.07 -5.08
CA ARG A 89 3.55 -6.71 -3.78
C ARG A 89 3.35 -5.65 -2.68
N LEU A 90 2.57 -5.98 -1.67
CA LEU A 90 2.24 -5.08 -0.57
C LEU A 90 2.95 -5.56 0.69
N GLU A 91 3.77 -4.71 1.27
CA GLU A 91 4.56 -5.05 2.45
C GLU A 91 4.25 -4.08 3.59
N LEU A 92 3.89 -4.63 4.75
CA LEU A 92 3.79 -3.90 6.01
C LEU A 92 5.00 -4.23 6.86
N TRP A 93 5.84 -3.23 7.13
CA TRP A 93 7.06 -3.40 7.90
C TRP A 93 6.79 -3.04 9.36
N LEU A 94 6.66 -4.07 10.20
CA LEU A 94 6.46 -3.95 11.64
C LEU A 94 7.82 -3.78 12.31
N LEU A 95 8.27 -2.53 12.40
CA LEU A 95 9.66 -2.23 12.78
C LEU A 95 10.00 -2.67 14.20
N ALA A 96 9.05 -2.58 15.14
CA ALA A 96 9.25 -3.02 16.52
C ALA A 96 9.47 -4.56 16.65
N LEU A 97 9.03 -5.32 15.64
CA LEU A 97 9.16 -6.78 15.58
C LEU A 97 10.26 -7.26 14.63
N ASP A 98 10.95 -6.35 13.94
CA ASP A 98 11.89 -6.66 12.85
C ASP A 98 11.28 -7.64 11.83
N ARG A 99 10.04 -7.36 11.41
CA ARG A 99 9.25 -8.25 10.55
C ARG A 99 8.62 -7.53 9.38
N VAL A 100 8.60 -8.20 8.23
CA VAL A 100 7.85 -7.80 7.05
C VAL A 100 6.68 -8.75 6.85
N GLU A 101 5.47 -8.20 6.81
CA GLU A 101 4.23 -8.93 6.53
C GLU A 101 3.78 -8.62 5.10
N VAL A 102 3.65 -9.67 4.27
CA VAL A 102 3.13 -9.51 2.91
C VAL A 102 1.61 -9.53 2.93
N ILE A 103 1.00 -8.42 2.55
CA ILE A 103 -0.45 -8.27 2.58
C ILE A 103 -1.04 -8.88 1.31
N PRO A 104 -1.92 -9.89 1.41
CA PRO A 104 -2.60 -10.42 0.24
C PRO A 104 -3.55 -9.37 -0.32
N PHE A 105 -3.47 -9.17 -1.63
CA PHE A 105 -4.44 -8.39 -2.35
C PHE A 105 -5.71 -9.24 -2.59
N ALA A 106 -6.80 -8.85 -1.96
CA ALA A 106 -8.13 -9.32 -2.31
C ALA A 106 -8.85 -8.15 -2.99
N ALA A 107 -9.35 -8.35 -4.21
CA ALA A 107 -10.13 -7.33 -4.88
C ALA A 107 -11.29 -6.90 -3.94
N PRO A 108 -11.54 -5.59 -3.78
CA PRO A 108 -12.67 -5.14 -2.98
C PRO A 108 -13.95 -5.77 -3.52
N ALA A 109 -14.84 -6.19 -2.61
CA ALA A 109 -16.17 -6.66 -3.01
C ALA A 109 -16.86 -5.53 -3.79
N ALA A 110 -17.40 -5.86 -4.96
CA ALA A 110 -18.16 -4.90 -5.77
C ALA A 110 -19.27 -4.30 -4.90
N ARG A 111 -19.30 -2.96 -4.83
CA ARG A 111 -20.39 -2.21 -4.21
C ARG A 111 -21.63 -2.20 -5.10
#